data_AF-L7JUY1-F1
#
_entry.id   AF-L7JUY1-F1
#
_cell.length_a   1.000
_cell.length_b   1.000
_cell.length_c   1.000
_cell.angle_alpha   90.00
_cell.angle_beta   90.00
_cell.angle_gamma   90.00
#
_symmetry.space_group_name_H-M   'P 1'
#
loop_
_entity.id
_entity.type
_entity.pdbx_description
1 polymer ?
#
loop_
_entity_poly.entity_id
_entity_poly.type
_entity_poly.pdbx_seq_one_letter_code
_entity_poly.pdbx_strand_id
1 'polypeptide(L)'
;MILAVFIPMIFARLLLRNKSDFRRQLNEICKHRAFSRIEMDFSNTCLFPELMKECKLWECLFSEAGNLKRIEKNGESRMIVDLLLNPESYTGYKKGSSEIWEKLKGINDSELYKIMLSGIHQSVNIHKAAFYKPCGYNFLKNVMLFRKTCRNDAFIGNFKILRLFLLTSLKKLELAENIKYKWLEGLKSCVLIEIPLFPHIKRLSKDLEDAIDILSCMPCPKCRLWSTIQFKGLGVAAKIIAGEKISQQDLVFFINFLNRICVADTEFDVMEDMLSNYYWHIFLLYKKNFLRCAWPYYCFWLYWSTKQLIIKILF
;
A
#
# COMPACT_ATOMS: atom_id res chain seq x y z
N MET A 1 0.33 -30.12 -11.14
CA MET A 1 1.66 -29.54 -11.43
C MET A 1 1.86 -28.14 -10.79
N ILE A 2 1.28 -27.89 -9.60
CA ILE A 2 1.54 -26.72 -8.72
C ILE A 2 2.25 -27.24 -7.44
N LEU A 3 3.02 -28.33 -7.56
CA LEU A 3 3.64 -29.00 -6.41
C LEU A 3 4.99 -28.39 -6.01
N ALA A 4 5.53 -27.47 -6.81
CA ALA A 4 6.78 -26.75 -6.50
C ALA A 4 6.57 -25.37 -5.85
N VAL A 5 5.31 -24.95 -5.61
CA VAL A 5 5.00 -23.60 -5.08
C VAL A 5 5.13 -23.52 -3.56
N PHE A 6 5.28 -24.65 -2.87
CA PHE A 6 5.70 -24.68 -1.48
C PHE A 6 7.22 -24.50 -1.39
N ILE A 7 7.71 -23.30 -1.70
CA ILE A 7 8.88 -22.82 -0.95
C ILE A 7 8.43 -22.84 0.51
N PRO A 8 9.08 -23.63 1.39
CA PRO A 8 8.73 -23.61 2.80
C PRO A 8 8.73 -22.16 3.26
N MET A 9 7.64 -21.68 3.88
CA MET A 9 7.55 -20.30 4.41
C MET A 9 8.77 -19.91 5.27
N ILE A 10 9.52 -20.90 5.76
CA ILE A 10 10.83 -20.81 6.39
C ILE A 10 11.82 -19.96 5.56
N PHE A 11 11.85 -20.12 4.23
CA PHE A 11 12.74 -19.34 3.34
C PHE A 11 12.21 -17.94 3.02
N ALA A 12 10.94 -17.63 3.29
CA ALA A 12 10.41 -16.29 3.07
C ALA A 12 11.12 -15.22 3.93
N ARG A 13 11.66 -15.62 5.09
CA ARG A 13 12.51 -14.76 5.94
C ARG A 13 13.89 -14.49 5.36
N LEU A 14 14.35 -15.31 4.41
CA LEU A 14 15.67 -15.23 3.76
C LEU A 14 15.61 -14.59 2.37
N LEU A 15 14.46 -14.04 1.97
CA LEU A 15 14.29 -13.41 0.64
C LEU A 15 15.14 -12.14 0.46
N LEU A 16 15.40 -11.43 1.57
CA LEU A 16 16.12 -10.17 1.58
C LEU A 16 17.31 -10.27 2.53
N ARG A 17 18.49 -9.86 2.06
CA ARG A 17 19.72 -9.82 2.89
C ARG A 17 19.55 -8.93 4.12
N ASN A 18 18.84 -7.81 3.98
CA ASN A 18 18.52 -6.89 5.06
C ASN A 18 17.15 -6.24 4.81
N LYS A 19 16.09 -6.78 5.46
CA LYS A 19 14.69 -6.33 5.27
C LYS A 19 14.50 -4.85 5.63
N SER A 20 15.13 -4.37 6.72
CA SER A 20 14.96 -2.99 7.19
C SER A 20 15.64 -1.98 6.28
N ASP A 21 16.87 -2.30 5.83
CA ASP A 21 17.61 -1.43 4.91
C ASP A 21 16.96 -1.38 3.53
N PHE A 22 16.55 -2.53 2.98
CA PHE A 22 15.80 -2.59 1.72
C PHE A 22 14.55 -1.71 1.76
N ARG A 23 13.76 -1.81 2.85
CA ARG A 23 12.56 -1.00 3.05
C ARG A 23 12.89 0.49 3.12
N ARG A 24 13.94 0.85 3.86
CA ARG A 24 14.38 2.25 4.00
C ARG A 24 14.74 2.83 2.65
N GLN A 25 15.60 2.16 1.89
CA GLN A 25 16.00 2.60 0.56
C GLN A 25 14.78 2.75 -0.36
N LEU A 26 13.94 1.72 -0.46
CA LEU A 26 12.73 1.73 -1.30
C LEU A 26 11.77 2.88 -0.94
N ASN A 27 11.62 3.19 0.34
CA ASN A 27 10.79 4.31 0.78
C ASN A 27 11.39 5.66 0.38
N GLU A 28 12.70 5.87 0.53
CA GLU A 28 13.38 7.10 0.11
C GLU A 28 13.24 7.33 -1.41
N ILE A 29 13.30 6.26 -2.19
CA ILE A 29 13.06 6.31 -3.63
C ILE A 29 11.64 6.79 -3.94
N CYS A 30 10.63 6.22 -3.30
CA CYS A 30 9.24 6.63 -3.48
C CYS A 30 8.96 8.08 -3.07
N LYS A 31 9.80 8.68 -2.22
CA LYS A 31 9.72 10.11 -1.88
C LYS A 31 10.33 11.03 -2.93
N HIS A 32 11.25 10.52 -3.75
CA HIS A 32 11.87 11.30 -4.81
C HIS A 32 10.83 11.75 -5.84
N ARG A 33 10.95 12.99 -6.33
CA ARG A 33 9.97 13.63 -7.26
C ARG A 33 9.66 12.80 -8.51
N ALA A 34 10.61 12.00 -8.97
CA ALA A 34 10.46 11.11 -10.12
C ALA A 34 9.51 9.92 -9.87
N PHE A 35 9.28 9.54 -8.60
CA PHE A 35 8.43 8.42 -8.21
C PHE A 35 7.21 8.85 -7.39
N SER A 36 7.28 9.97 -6.68
CA SER A 36 6.16 10.50 -5.90
C SER A 36 5.11 11.19 -6.75
N ARG A 37 5.40 11.56 -8.00
CA ARG A 37 4.45 12.27 -8.88
C ARG A 37 4.07 11.41 -10.07
N ILE A 38 2.78 11.13 -10.20
CA ILE A 38 2.23 10.28 -11.25
C ILE A 38 1.22 11.07 -12.08
N GLU A 39 1.33 10.94 -13.39
CA GLU A 39 0.34 11.43 -14.34
C GLU A 39 -0.81 10.43 -14.45
N MET A 40 -2.02 10.92 -14.20
CA MET A 40 -3.25 10.15 -14.18
C MET A 40 -4.27 10.77 -15.13
N ASP A 41 -4.97 9.91 -15.85
CA ASP A 41 -6.14 10.29 -16.63
C ASP A 41 -7.39 9.93 -15.84
N PHE A 42 -8.17 10.96 -15.47
CA PHE A 42 -9.47 10.79 -14.83
C PHE A 42 -10.64 11.08 -15.78
N SER A 43 -10.34 11.50 -17.02
CA SER A 43 -11.32 11.79 -18.07
C SER A 43 -11.86 10.55 -18.78
N ASN A 44 -11.21 9.39 -18.60
CA ASN A 44 -11.67 8.14 -19.21
C ASN A 44 -13.16 7.87 -18.91
N THR A 45 -13.92 7.67 -19.98
CA THR A 45 -15.34 7.28 -19.90
C THR A 45 -15.44 5.91 -19.27
N CYS A 46 -16.12 5.82 -18.12
CA CYS A 46 -16.40 4.55 -17.48
C CYS A 46 -17.29 3.69 -18.39
N LEU A 47 -16.81 2.50 -18.76
CA LEU A 47 -17.53 1.53 -19.61
C LEU A 47 -18.70 0.84 -18.87
N PHE A 48 -18.74 0.95 -17.54
CA PHE A 48 -19.72 0.33 -16.67
C PHE A 48 -20.37 1.38 -15.74
N PRO A 49 -21.18 2.31 -16.28
CA PRO A 49 -21.74 3.43 -15.51
C PRO A 49 -22.57 2.96 -14.31
N GLU A 50 -23.10 1.73 -14.33
CA GLU A 50 -23.79 1.12 -13.19
C GLU A 50 -22.92 0.95 -11.93
N LEU A 51 -21.59 0.94 -12.08
CA LEU A 51 -20.63 0.87 -10.98
C LEU A 51 -20.37 2.23 -10.32
N MET A 52 -20.79 3.33 -10.95
CA MET A 52 -20.60 4.70 -10.46
C MET A 52 -21.63 5.07 -9.38
N LYS A 53 -21.59 4.35 -8.25
CA LYS A 53 -22.36 4.73 -7.04
C LYS A 53 -21.67 5.91 -6.35
N GLU A 54 -22.40 6.98 -6.01
CA GLU A 54 -21.81 8.20 -5.43
C GLU A 54 -20.92 7.92 -4.19
N CYS A 55 -19.65 8.37 -4.19
CA CYS A 55 -18.88 8.54 -2.95
C CYS A 55 -19.00 10.00 -2.48
N LYS A 56 -19.74 10.22 -1.37
CA LYS A 56 -19.91 11.56 -0.76
C LYS A 56 -18.98 11.82 0.43
N LEU A 57 -17.99 10.95 0.67
CA LEU A 57 -17.11 11.03 1.82
C LEU A 57 -15.86 11.87 1.49
N TRP A 58 -15.51 12.81 2.36
CA TRP A 58 -14.32 13.64 2.20
C TRP A 58 -13.03 12.80 2.20
N GLU A 59 -13.02 11.65 2.87
CA GLU A 59 -11.90 10.72 2.88
C GLU A 59 -11.66 10.05 1.50
N CYS A 60 -12.66 10.00 0.61
CA CYS A 60 -12.51 9.55 -0.79
C CYS A 60 -11.77 10.59 -1.65
N LEU A 61 -11.93 11.88 -1.34
CA LEU A 61 -11.44 12.98 -2.17
C LEU A 61 -9.93 13.18 -2.00
N PHE A 62 -9.28 13.73 -3.03
CA PHE A 62 -7.90 14.21 -2.92
C PHE A 62 -7.83 15.36 -1.91
N SER A 63 -6.71 15.53 -1.21
CA SER A 63 -6.55 16.64 -0.27
C SER A 63 -6.64 17.98 -1.03
N GLU A 64 -7.51 18.90 -0.60
CA GLU A 64 -7.70 20.23 -1.23
C GLU A 64 -6.42 21.08 -1.23
N ALA A 65 -5.50 20.83 -0.30
CA ALA A 65 -4.20 21.49 -0.25
C ALA A 65 -3.23 20.93 -1.35
N GLY A 66 -3.27 21.52 -2.54
CA GLY A 66 -2.10 21.71 -3.41
C GLY A 66 -1.70 20.66 -4.47
N ASN A 67 -2.55 19.66 -4.79
CA ASN A 67 -2.07 18.40 -5.40
C ASN A 67 -2.48 18.03 -6.82
N LEU A 68 -3.15 18.90 -7.55
CA LEU A 68 -3.62 18.57 -8.89
C LEU A 68 -3.14 19.64 -9.86
N LYS A 69 -2.03 19.37 -10.56
CA LYS A 69 -1.71 20.15 -11.76
C LYS A 69 -2.46 19.53 -12.92
N ARG A 70 -3.53 20.18 -13.35
CA ARG A 70 -4.21 19.84 -14.60
C ARG A 70 -3.33 20.30 -15.77
N ILE A 71 -3.09 19.39 -16.70
CA ILE A 71 -2.45 19.65 -17.98
C ILE A 71 -3.48 19.27 -19.04
N GLU A 72 -3.88 20.26 -19.82
CA GLU A 72 -4.74 20.05 -20.98
C GLU A 72 -3.85 20.00 -22.22
N LYS A 73 -3.85 18.85 -22.90
CA LYS A 73 -3.18 18.68 -24.21
C LYS A 73 -4.13 17.92 -25.13
N ASN A 74 -4.39 18.46 -26.32
CA ASN A 74 -5.19 17.83 -27.37
C ASN A 74 -6.59 17.33 -26.91
N GLY A 75 -7.26 18.04 -25.98
CA GLY A 75 -8.57 17.63 -25.46
C GLY A 75 -8.55 16.57 -24.35
N GLU A 76 -7.37 16.04 -24.00
CA GLU A 76 -7.19 15.15 -22.85
C GLU A 76 -6.81 15.94 -21.59
N SER A 77 -7.53 15.72 -20.48
CA SER A 77 -7.23 16.35 -19.19
C SER A 77 -6.42 15.41 -18.31
N ARG A 78 -5.11 15.61 -18.27
CA ARG A 78 -4.22 14.79 -17.43
C ARG A 78 -3.90 15.51 -16.13
N MET A 79 -3.93 14.78 -15.03
CA MET A 79 -3.66 15.31 -13.70
C MET A 79 -2.36 14.73 -13.16
N ILE A 80 -1.44 15.58 -12.74
CA ILE A 80 -0.28 15.15 -11.96
C ILE A 80 -0.69 15.09 -10.50
N VAL A 81 -0.62 13.89 -9.92
CA VAL A 81 -0.96 13.62 -8.52
C VAL A 81 0.31 13.35 -7.72
N ASP A 82 0.45 14.01 -6.56
CA ASP A 82 1.52 13.71 -5.59
C ASP A 82 1.06 12.63 -4.62
N LEU A 83 1.74 11.48 -4.66
CA LEU A 83 1.44 10.29 -3.86
C LEU A 83 1.76 10.47 -2.38
N LEU A 84 2.69 11.37 -2.03
CA LEU A 84 3.06 11.61 -0.63
C LEU A 84 1.93 12.27 0.15
N LEU A 85 1.13 13.07 -0.55
CA LEU A 85 -0.01 13.77 0.02
C LEU A 85 -1.33 13.01 -0.19
N ASN A 86 -1.32 11.96 -1.01
CA ASN A 86 -2.46 11.09 -1.26
C ASN A 86 -2.11 9.61 -0.96
N PRO A 87 -1.69 9.27 0.27
CA PRO A 87 -1.33 7.90 0.62
C PRO A 87 -2.54 6.96 0.53
N GLU A 88 -2.28 5.67 0.29
CA GLU A 88 -3.32 4.64 0.33
C GLU A 88 -3.79 4.45 1.78
N SER A 89 -5.04 4.83 2.04
CA SER A 89 -5.63 4.81 3.38
C SER A 89 -7.10 4.41 3.32
N TYR A 90 -7.71 4.23 4.50
CA TYR A 90 -9.15 4.08 4.57
C TYR A 90 -9.87 5.33 4.05
N THR A 91 -10.78 5.14 3.11
CA THR A 91 -11.54 6.22 2.44
C THR A 91 -13.03 6.19 2.79
N GLY A 92 -13.46 5.20 3.59
CA GLY A 92 -14.89 4.94 3.81
C GLY A 92 -15.65 4.38 2.60
N TYR A 93 -14.97 4.17 1.46
CA TYR A 93 -15.58 3.59 0.26
C TYR A 93 -16.08 2.16 0.54
N LYS A 94 -17.40 1.97 0.40
CA LYS A 94 -18.10 0.70 0.67
C LYS A 94 -19.11 0.36 -0.43
N LYS A 95 -20.00 1.30 -0.76
CA LYS A 95 -21.05 1.10 -1.78
C LYS A 95 -20.41 0.96 -3.17
N GLY A 96 -20.70 -0.12 -3.90
CA GLY A 96 -20.12 -0.38 -5.22
C GLY A 96 -18.77 -1.11 -5.18
N SER A 97 -18.10 -1.15 -4.02
CA SER A 97 -16.79 -1.79 -3.93
C SER A 97 -16.89 -3.31 -4.09
N SER A 98 -17.96 -3.93 -3.58
CA SER A 98 -18.14 -5.39 -3.70
C SER A 98 -18.35 -5.77 -5.16
N GLU A 99 -19.16 -5.00 -5.87
CA GLU A 99 -19.50 -5.19 -7.27
C GLU A 99 -18.26 -5.07 -8.16
N ILE A 100 -17.38 -4.10 -7.89
CA ILE A 100 -16.08 -3.99 -8.57
C ILE A 100 -15.24 -5.25 -8.35
N TRP A 101 -15.10 -5.73 -7.11
CA TRP A 101 -14.31 -6.94 -6.83
C TRP A 101 -14.90 -8.19 -7.47
N GLU A 102 -16.24 -8.33 -7.54
CA GLU A 102 -16.89 -9.44 -8.24
C GLU A 102 -16.63 -9.39 -9.75
N LYS A 103 -16.73 -8.19 -10.37
CA LYS A 103 -16.38 -8.04 -11.79
C LYS A 103 -14.91 -8.36 -12.05
N LEU A 104 -13.99 -7.90 -11.19
CA LEU A 104 -12.56 -8.22 -11.30
C LEU A 104 -12.30 -9.73 -11.21
N LYS A 105 -12.96 -10.45 -10.30
CA LYS A 105 -12.84 -11.91 -10.21
C LYS A 105 -13.34 -12.61 -11.46
N GLY A 106 -14.39 -12.08 -12.09
CA GLY A 106 -15.02 -12.64 -13.29
C GLY A 106 -14.22 -12.48 -14.59
N ILE A 107 -13.10 -11.73 -14.59
CA ILE A 107 -12.29 -11.53 -15.81
C ILE A 107 -11.67 -12.85 -16.29
N ASN A 108 -11.09 -13.62 -15.36
CA ASN A 108 -10.36 -14.83 -15.70
C ASN A 108 -10.34 -15.82 -14.54
N ASP A 109 -10.59 -17.09 -14.86
CA ASP A 109 -10.63 -18.18 -13.88
C ASP A 109 -9.29 -18.84 -13.57
N SER A 110 -8.21 -18.41 -14.23
CA SER A 110 -6.87 -18.96 -14.01
C SER A 110 -6.40 -18.79 -12.57
N GLU A 111 -5.78 -19.84 -12.03
CA GLU A 111 -5.20 -19.83 -10.68
C GLU A 111 -4.16 -18.70 -10.52
N LEU A 112 -3.33 -18.55 -11.56
CA LEU A 112 -2.67 -17.32 -12.01
C LEU A 112 -3.23 -16.03 -11.41
N TYR A 113 -4.25 -15.59 -12.11
CA TYR A 113 -4.90 -14.31 -11.91
C TYR A 113 -5.58 -14.23 -10.54
N LYS A 114 -6.23 -15.31 -10.09
CA LYS A 114 -6.89 -15.38 -8.78
C LYS A 114 -5.92 -15.15 -7.62
N ILE A 115 -4.73 -15.76 -7.66
CA ILE A 115 -3.70 -15.56 -6.63
C ILE A 115 -3.24 -14.10 -6.61
N MET A 116 -2.94 -13.52 -7.78
CA MET A 116 -2.47 -12.13 -7.86
C MET A 116 -3.52 -11.13 -7.40
N LEU A 117 -4.78 -11.29 -7.86
CA LEU A 117 -5.92 -10.47 -7.44
C LEU A 117 -6.17 -10.58 -5.93
N SER A 118 -6.14 -11.81 -5.40
CA SER A 118 -6.28 -12.08 -3.97
C SER A 118 -5.17 -11.42 -3.14
N GLY A 119 -3.93 -11.49 -3.61
CA GLY A 119 -2.79 -10.82 -2.97
C GLY A 119 -2.93 -9.28 -2.96
N ILE A 120 -3.37 -8.68 -4.07
CA ILE A 120 -3.65 -7.24 -4.14
C ILE A 120 -4.75 -6.87 -3.15
N HIS A 121 -5.86 -7.61 -3.15
CA HIS A 121 -6.97 -7.36 -2.25
C HIS A 121 -6.56 -7.46 -0.77
N GLN A 122 -5.73 -8.44 -0.41
CA GLN A 122 -5.16 -8.56 0.93
C GLN A 122 -4.29 -7.35 1.29
N SER A 123 -3.45 -6.86 0.37
CA SER A 123 -2.67 -5.63 0.56
C SER A 123 -3.56 -4.41 0.84
N VAL A 124 -4.64 -4.24 0.07
CA VAL A 124 -5.61 -3.15 0.25
C VAL A 124 -6.27 -3.24 1.63
N ASN A 125 -6.66 -4.43 2.09
CA ASN A 125 -7.26 -4.61 3.42
C ASN A 125 -6.28 -4.29 4.55
N ILE A 126 -5.00 -4.66 4.41
CA ILE A 126 -3.95 -4.30 5.35
C ILE A 126 -3.78 -2.78 5.41
N HIS A 127 -3.68 -2.08 4.26
CA HIS A 127 -3.55 -0.62 4.23
C HIS A 127 -4.75 0.08 4.85
N LYS A 128 -5.97 -0.36 4.54
CA LYS A 128 -7.21 0.19 5.14
C LYS A 128 -7.22 0.06 6.67
N ALA A 129 -6.68 -1.03 7.20
CA ALA A 129 -6.61 -1.22 8.65
C ALA A 129 -5.43 -0.44 9.28
N ALA A 130 -4.26 -0.44 8.64
CA ALA A 130 -3.06 0.23 9.14
C ALA A 130 -3.17 1.76 9.10
N PHE A 131 -3.79 2.28 8.04
CA PHE A 131 -3.96 3.70 7.76
C PHE A 131 -5.45 4.07 7.86
N TYR A 132 -6.07 3.81 9.01
CA TYR A 132 -7.53 3.86 9.16
C TYR A 132 -8.09 5.27 9.35
N LYS A 133 -7.48 6.09 10.22
CA LYS A 133 -7.90 7.50 10.38
C LYS A 133 -6.68 8.40 10.56
N PRO A 134 -6.61 9.56 9.88
CA PRO A 134 -5.54 10.51 10.08
C PRO A 134 -5.57 11.05 11.53
N CYS A 135 -4.40 11.21 12.13
CA CYS A 135 -4.19 11.76 13.48
C CYS A 135 -2.85 12.50 13.52
N GLY A 136 -2.91 13.84 13.35
CA GLY A 136 -1.73 14.66 13.13
C GLY A 136 -1.00 14.24 11.85
N TYR A 137 0.32 14.02 11.96
CA TYR A 137 1.16 13.54 10.86
C TYR A 137 1.15 12.01 10.67
N ASN A 138 0.34 11.28 11.46
CA ASN A 138 0.30 9.81 11.47
C ASN A 138 -1.13 9.30 11.21
N PHE A 139 -1.27 7.97 11.15
CA PHE A 139 -2.57 7.30 11.10
C PHE A 139 -2.82 6.46 12.35
N LEU A 140 -4.06 6.49 12.82
CA LEU A 140 -4.58 5.51 13.76
C LEU A 140 -4.80 4.19 13.04
N LYS A 141 -4.33 3.10 13.67
CA LYS A 141 -4.52 1.72 13.22
C LYS A 141 -5.84 1.17 13.75
N ASN A 142 -6.57 0.44 12.94
CA ASN A 142 -7.78 -0.28 13.33
C ASN A 142 -7.49 -1.79 13.39
N VAL A 143 -6.99 -2.20 14.55
CA VAL A 143 -6.58 -3.57 14.84
C VAL A 143 -7.77 -4.55 14.78
N MET A 144 -8.98 -4.09 15.13
CA MET A 144 -10.20 -4.92 15.05
C MET A 144 -10.65 -5.14 13.59
N LEU A 145 -10.52 -4.13 12.74
CA LEU A 145 -10.74 -4.29 11.31
C LEU A 145 -9.73 -5.28 10.74
N PHE A 146 -8.44 -5.12 11.05
CA PHE A 146 -7.37 -6.05 10.65
C PHE A 146 -7.69 -7.49 11.05
N ARG A 147 -8.07 -7.72 12.32
CA ARG A 147 -8.47 -9.05 12.82
C ARG A 147 -9.56 -9.68 11.98
N LYS A 148 -10.56 -8.88 11.58
CA LYS A 148 -11.73 -9.35 10.83
C LYS A 148 -11.41 -9.63 9.36
N THR A 149 -10.54 -8.84 8.72
CA THR A 149 -10.39 -8.85 7.26
C THR A 149 -9.08 -9.43 6.75
N CYS A 150 -8.03 -9.54 7.57
CA CYS A 150 -6.68 -9.83 7.08
C CYS A 150 -6.11 -11.17 7.56
N ARG A 151 -6.79 -11.92 8.44
CA ARG A 151 -6.24 -13.13 9.09
C ARG A 151 -6.64 -14.46 8.43
N ASN A 152 -7.04 -14.44 7.16
CA ASN A 152 -7.33 -15.68 6.44
C ASN A 152 -6.02 -16.26 5.87
N ASP A 153 -5.68 -17.50 6.25
CA ASP A 153 -4.40 -18.12 5.89
C ASP A 153 -4.18 -18.26 4.37
N ALA A 154 -5.23 -18.58 3.62
CA ALA A 154 -5.14 -18.68 2.16
C ALA A 154 -4.82 -17.31 1.52
N PHE A 155 -5.47 -16.24 1.98
CA PHE A 155 -5.21 -14.89 1.48
C PHE A 155 -3.83 -14.36 1.90
N ILE A 156 -3.35 -14.72 3.10
CA ILE A 156 -1.98 -14.44 3.54
C ILE A 156 -0.98 -15.17 2.63
N GLY A 157 -1.25 -16.44 2.29
CA GLY A 157 -0.45 -17.21 1.33
C GLY A 157 -0.36 -16.52 -0.03
N ASN A 158 -1.51 -16.15 -0.60
CA ASN A 158 -1.58 -15.44 -1.89
C ASN A 158 -0.85 -14.10 -1.88
N PHE A 159 -0.97 -13.33 -0.79
CA PHE A 159 -0.21 -12.09 -0.60
C PHE A 159 1.29 -12.31 -0.58
N LYS A 160 1.77 -13.38 0.09
CA LYS A 160 3.19 -13.76 0.08
C LYS A 160 3.66 -14.16 -1.31
N ILE A 161 2.85 -14.90 -2.08
CA ILE A 161 3.16 -15.28 -3.47
C ILE A 161 3.27 -14.03 -4.36
N LEU A 162 2.34 -13.07 -4.24
CA LEU A 162 2.41 -11.80 -4.96
C LEU A 162 3.70 -11.04 -4.60
N ARG A 163 4.05 -10.96 -3.31
CA ARG A 163 5.29 -10.32 -2.87
C ARG A 163 6.53 -10.99 -3.46
N LEU A 164 6.56 -12.33 -3.48
CA LEU A 164 7.63 -13.12 -4.10
C LEU A 164 7.77 -12.82 -5.60
N PHE A 165 6.66 -12.74 -6.32
CA PHE A 165 6.64 -12.39 -7.73
C PHE A 165 7.25 -11.02 -7.99
N LEU A 166 6.89 -10.00 -7.21
CA LEU A 166 7.43 -8.65 -7.38
C LEU A 166 8.91 -8.55 -7.02
N LEU A 167 9.37 -9.24 -5.98
CA LEU A 167 10.80 -9.28 -5.62
C LEU A 167 11.62 -9.99 -6.70
N THR A 168 11.10 -11.08 -7.25
CA THR A 168 11.72 -11.79 -8.37
C THR A 168 11.79 -10.89 -9.61
N SER A 169 10.71 -10.15 -9.88
CA SER A 169 10.65 -9.19 -10.99
C SER A 169 11.69 -8.08 -10.80
N LEU A 170 11.83 -7.54 -9.58
CA LEU A 170 12.87 -6.54 -9.28
C LEU A 170 14.25 -7.11 -9.58
N LYS A 171 14.55 -8.33 -9.13
CA LYS A 171 15.85 -8.97 -9.33
C LYS A 171 16.20 -9.12 -10.82
N LYS A 172 15.21 -9.51 -11.63
CA LYS A 172 15.33 -9.67 -13.10
C LYS A 172 15.28 -8.36 -13.89
N LEU A 173 15.01 -7.23 -13.26
CA LEU A 173 14.91 -5.94 -13.96
C LEU A 173 16.24 -5.57 -14.61
N GLU A 174 16.28 -5.55 -15.93
CA GLU A 174 17.39 -5.02 -16.72
C GLU A 174 17.26 -3.50 -16.83
N LEU A 175 18.26 -2.77 -16.36
CA LEU A 175 18.31 -1.32 -16.47
C LEU A 175 19.19 -0.97 -17.67
N ALA A 176 18.65 -0.17 -18.60
CA ALA A 176 19.44 0.32 -19.72
C ALA A 176 20.68 1.10 -19.21
N GLU A 177 21.81 0.93 -19.89
CA GLU A 177 23.13 1.45 -19.48
C GLU A 177 23.22 2.99 -19.38
N ASN A 178 22.23 3.74 -19.90
CA ASN A 178 22.15 5.19 -19.76
C ASN A 178 21.60 5.58 -18.38
N ILE A 179 22.54 5.76 -17.45
CA ILE A 179 22.40 5.94 -16.00
C ILE A 179 21.49 7.12 -15.62
N LYS A 180 20.25 6.81 -15.22
CA LYS A 180 19.45 7.66 -14.32
C LYS A 180 19.06 6.95 -13.02
N TYR A 181 19.14 5.62 -13.00
CA TYR A 181 18.61 4.79 -11.91
C TYR A 181 19.60 3.74 -11.38
N LYS A 182 20.91 3.99 -11.47
CA LYS A 182 21.97 3.07 -10.99
C LYS A 182 21.80 2.63 -9.54
N TRP A 183 21.14 3.43 -8.70
CA TRP A 183 20.79 3.06 -7.32
C TRP A 183 19.82 1.88 -7.22
N LEU A 184 19.04 1.56 -8.27
CA LEU A 184 18.19 0.36 -8.31
C LEU A 184 19.01 -0.92 -8.25
N GLU A 185 20.27 -0.91 -8.71
CA GLU A 185 21.16 -2.05 -8.56
C GLU A 185 21.43 -2.37 -7.09
N GLY A 186 21.49 -1.35 -6.23
CA GLY A 186 21.57 -1.52 -4.78
C GLY A 186 20.36 -2.30 -4.24
N LEU A 187 19.14 -1.90 -4.63
CA LEU A 187 17.92 -2.61 -4.24
C LEU A 187 17.86 -4.04 -4.80
N LYS A 188 18.27 -4.24 -6.06
CA LYS A 188 18.34 -5.57 -6.70
C LYS A 188 19.28 -6.52 -5.94
N SER A 189 20.42 -5.99 -5.49
CA SER A 189 21.42 -6.77 -4.73
C SER A 189 20.89 -7.29 -3.39
N CYS A 190 19.88 -6.63 -2.81
CA CYS A 190 19.26 -7.08 -1.57
C CYS A 190 18.39 -8.33 -1.75
N VAL A 191 17.90 -8.60 -2.97
CA VAL A 191 17.04 -9.76 -3.26
C VAL A 191 17.90 -11.00 -3.50
N LEU A 192 17.71 -12.00 -2.65
CA LEU A 192 18.57 -13.19 -2.55
C LEU A 192 18.08 -14.39 -3.36
N ILE A 193 16.80 -14.43 -3.75
CA ILE A 193 16.20 -15.58 -4.41
C ILE A 193 15.61 -15.17 -5.75
N GLU A 194 15.93 -15.94 -6.78
CA GLU A 194 15.27 -15.93 -8.08
C GLU A 194 14.44 -17.20 -8.20
N ILE A 195 13.12 -17.06 -8.30
CA ILE A 195 12.23 -18.20 -8.47
C ILE A 195 11.71 -18.16 -9.91
N PRO A 196 11.89 -19.22 -10.71
CA PRO A 196 11.27 -19.32 -12.02
C PRO A 196 9.79 -19.65 -11.85
N LEU A 197 8.99 -18.65 -11.48
CA LEU A 197 7.55 -18.82 -11.33
C LEU A 197 6.81 -18.30 -12.56
N PHE A 198 5.74 -19.02 -12.88
CA PHE A 198 4.62 -18.64 -13.75
C PHE A 198 4.79 -18.96 -15.25
N PRO A 199 4.54 -20.22 -15.66
CA PRO A 199 4.12 -20.47 -17.03
C PRO A 199 2.88 -19.61 -17.35
N HIS A 200 2.76 -19.13 -18.60
CA HIS A 200 1.64 -18.33 -19.12
C HIS A 200 1.52 -16.85 -18.67
N ILE A 201 2.62 -16.20 -18.24
CA ILE A 201 2.64 -14.75 -17.92
C ILE A 201 2.06 -13.86 -19.04
N LYS A 202 2.24 -14.23 -20.31
CA LYS A 202 1.74 -13.42 -21.44
C LYS A 202 0.22 -13.19 -21.42
N ARG A 203 -0.57 -14.13 -20.86
CA ARG A 203 -2.02 -13.98 -20.76
C ARG A 203 -2.42 -12.99 -19.66
N LEU A 204 -1.62 -12.90 -18.60
CA LEU A 204 -1.87 -12.00 -17.46
C LEU A 204 -1.90 -10.54 -17.88
N SER A 205 -1.07 -10.11 -18.84
CA SER A 205 -1.05 -8.72 -19.31
C SER A 205 -2.41 -8.27 -19.85
N LYS A 206 -3.07 -9.11 -20.66
CA LYS A 206 -4.41 -8.81 -21.20
C LYS A 206 -5.46 -8.75 -20.09
N ASP A 207 -5.47 -9.73 -19.19
CA ASP A 207 -6.41 -9.76 -18.07
C ASP A 207 -6.30 -8.50 -17.18
N LEU A 208 -5.09 -7.94 -17.06
CA LEU A 208 -4.85 -6.71 -16.29
C LEU A 208 -5.30 -5.44 -17.02
N GLU A 209 -5.26 -5.40 -18.36
CA GLU A 209 -5.85 -4.31 -19.14
C GLU A 209 -7.37 -4.26 -18.94
N ASP A 210 -8.04 -5.41 -19.08
CA ASP A 210 -9.48 -5.55 -18.81
C ASP A 210 -9.82 -5.12 -17.37
N ALA A 211 -8.95 -5.45 -16.41
CA ALA A 211 -9.13 -5.04 -15.01
C ALA A 211 -9.02 -3.53 -14.81
N ILE A 212 -8.08 -2.87 -15.50
CA ILE A 212 -7.89 -1.41 -15.42
C ILE A 212 -9.14 -0.68 -15.95
N ASP A 213 -9.77 -1.19 -17.01
CA ASP A 213 -11.01 -0.64 -17.54
C ASP A 213 -12.15 -0.68 -16.51
N ILE A 214 -12.29 -1.79 -15.78
CA ILE A 214 -13.27 -1.90 -14.69
C ILE A 214 -12.92 -0.92 -13.55
N LEU A 215 -11.64 -0.79 -13.21
CA LEU A 215 -11.18 0.10 -12.14
C LEU A 215 -11.37 1.59 -12.47
N SER A 216 -11.38 1.96 -13.76
CA SER A 216 -11.68 3.32 -14.22
C SER A 216 -13.07 3.80 -13.79
N CYS A 217 -13.99 2.87 -13.52
CA CYS A 217 -15.34 3.15 -13.04
C CYS A 217 -15.44 3.38 -11.53
N MET A 218 -14.34 3.28 -10.79
CA MET A 218 -14.36 3.44 -9.34
C MET A 218 -14.65 4.91 -8.96
N PRO A 219 -15.71 5.20 -8.19
CA PRO A 219 -16.13 6.56 -7.86
C PRO A 219 -15.22 7.25 -6.84
N CYS A 220 -14.44 6.50 -6.06
CA CYS A 220 -13.44 7.02 -5.13
C CYS A 220 -12.13 7.36 -5.86
N PRO A 221 -11.74 8.64 -6.00
CA PRO A 221 -10.55 9.02 -6.77
C PRO A 221 -9.23 8.47 -6.21
N LYS A 222 -9.06 8.48 -4.87
CA LYS A 222 -7.89 7.85 -4.21
C LYS A 222 -7.82 6.35 -4.46
N CYS A 223 -8.97 5.69 -4.40
CA CYS A 223 -9.04 4.25 -4.61
C CYS A 223 -8.73 3.90 -6.07
N ARG A 224 -9.26 4.69 -7.03
CA ARG A 224 -8.93 4.60 -8.46
C ARG A 224 -7.45 4.83 -8.73
N LEU A 225 -6.84 5.82 -8.07
CA LEU A 225 -5.40 6.10 -8.17
C LEU A 225 -4.57 4.89 -7.76
N TRP A 226 -4.78 4.38 -6.54
CA TRP A 226 -3.97 3.28 -6.01
C TRP A 226 -4.24 1.96 -6.70
N SER A 227 -5.50 1.68 -7.09
CA SER A 227 -5.79 0.49 -7.90
C SER A 227 -5.11 0.55 -9.25
N THR A 228 -5.13 1.70 -9.95
CA THR A 228 -4.40 1.88 -11.21
C THR A 228 -2.91 1.64 -11.03
N ILE A 229 -2.30 2.18 -9.97
CA ILE A 229 -0.87 1.98 -9.68
C ILE A 229 -0.55 0.50 -9.44
N GLN A 230 -1.37 -0.19 -8.65
CA GLN A 230 -1.16 -1.60 -8.31
C GLN A 230 -1.31 -2.52 -9.53
N PHE A 231 -2.36 -2.34 -10.33
CA PHE A 231 -2.62 -3.18 -11.50
C PHE A 231 -1.65 -2.90 -12.66
N LYS A 232 -1.35 -1.62 -12.95
CA LYS A 232 -0.28 -1.28 -13.92
C LYS A 232 1.08 -1.79 -13.43
N GLY A 233 1.40 -1.62 -12.14
CA GLY A 233 2.63 -2.12 -11.55
C GLY A 233 2.77 -3.64 -11.65
N LEU A 234 1.66 -4.39 -11.48
CA LEU A 234 1.62 -5.83 -11.69
C LEU A 234 1.85 -6.21 -13.16
N GLY A 235 1.27 -5.45 -14.10
CA GLY A 235 1.50 -5.63 -15.53
C GLY A 235 2.96 -5.38 -15.90
N VAL A 236 3.59 -4.36 -15.32
CA VAL A 236 5.03 -4.10 -15.51
C VAL A 236 5.87 -5.23 -14.92
N ALA A 237 5.52 -5.77 -13.76
CA ALA A 237 6.21 -6.93 -13.19
C ALA A 237 6.16 -8.13 -14.15
N ALA A 238 5.00 -8.40 -14.76
CA ALA A 238 4.85 -9.42 -15.79
C ALA A 238 5.74 -9.15 -17.02
N LYS A 239 5.78 -7.91 -17.52
CA LYS A 239 6.68 -7.49 -18.61
C LYS A 239 8.16 -7.73 -18.29
N ILE A 240 8.58 -7.40 -17.08
CA ILE A 240 9.97 -7.63 -16.63
C ILE A 240 10.31 -9.12 -16.67
N ILE A 241 9.44 -9.99 -16.14
CA ILE A 241 9.68 -11.44 -16.17
C ILE A 241 9.68 -11.99 -17.60
N ALA A 242 8.88 -11.40 -18.49
CA ALA A 242 8.85 -11.76 -19.91
C ALA A 242 10.06 -11.28 -20.72
N GLY A 243 10.97 -10.49 -20.12
CA GLY A 243 12.13 -9.91 -20.81
C GLY A 243 11.77 -8.77 -21.76
N GLU A 244 10.63 -8.10 -21.54
CA GLU A 244 10.21 -6.96 -22.35
C GLU A 244 10.88 -5.67 -21.88
N LYS A 245 11.05 -4.71 -22.81
CA LYS A 245 11.62 -3.39 -22.50
C LYS A 245 10.66 -2.58 -21.63
N ILE A 246 11.19 -1.95 -20.58
CA ILE A 246 10.43 -1.19 -19.60
C ILE A 246 10.66 0.31 -19.78
N SER A 247 9.59 1.10 -19.83
CA SER A 247 9.68 2.56 -19.91
C SER A 247 9.95 3.20 -18.55
N GLN A 248 10.29 4.50 -18.53
CA GLN A 248 10.44 5.23 -17.27
C GLN A 248 9.12 5.28 -16.47
N GLN A 249 7.97 5.40 -17.15
CA GLN A 249 6.67 5.47 -16.49
C GLN A 249 6.28 4.12 -15.90
N ASP A 250 6.59 3.02 -16.59
CA ASP A 250 6.41 1.66 -16.09
C ASP A 250 7.17 1.44 -14.77
N LEU A 251 8.42 1.93 -14.71
CA LEU A 251 9.24 1.84 -13.52
C LEU A 251 8.61 2.55 -12.31
N VAL A 252 7.95 3.69 -12.53
CA VAL A 252 7.25 4.42 -11.48
C VAL A 252 6.09 3.60 -10.91
N PHE A 253 5.28 2.97 -11.78
CA PHE A 253 4.19 2.10 -11.33
C PHE A 253 4.71 0.88 -10.58
N PHE A 254 5.73 0.20 -11.13
CA PHE A 254 6.32 -0.99 -10.52
C PHE A 254 6.93 -0.71 -9.14
N ILE A 255 7.75 0.34 -9.01
CA ILE A 255 8.42 0.67 -7.75
C ILE A 255 7.42 1.11 -6.68
N ASN A 256 6.41 1.92 -7.03
CA ASN A 256 5.37 2.29 -6.08
C ASN A 256 4.53 1.09 -5.65
N PHE A 257 4.19 0.17 -6.57
CA PHE A 257 3.48 -1.05 -6.22
C PHE A 257 4.30 -1.95 -5.30
N LEU A 258 5.57 -2.18 -5.62
CA LEU A 258 6.47 -2.95 -4.76
C LEU A 258 6.57 -2.33 -3.36
N ASN A 259 6.71 -1.01 -3.26
CA ASN A 259 6.71 -0.31 -1.99
C ASN A 259 5.41 -0.50 -1.22
N ARG A 260 4.24 -0.47 -1.88
CA ARG A 260 2.96 -0.79 -1.23
C ARG A 260 2.95 -2.19 -0.64
N ILE A 261 3.36 -3.20 -1.41
CA ILE A 261 3.41 -4.58 -0.90
C ILE A 261 4.39 -4.72 0.29
N CYS A 262 5.54 -4.05 0.24
CA CYS A 262 6.50 -4.06 1.37
C CYS A 262 5.97 -3.31 2.61
N VAL A 263 5.24 -2.22 2.43
CA VAL A 263 4.59 -1.50 3.53
C VAL A 263 3.50 -2.38 4.13
N ALA A 264 2.63 -2.99 3.33
CA ALA A 264 1.61 -3.93 3.80
C ALA A 264 2.23 -5.09 4.59
N ASP A 265 3.29 -5.71 4.09
CA ASP A 265 3.98 -6.81 4.79
C ASP A 265 4.47 -6.38 6.19
N THR A 266 4.99 -5.16 6.30
CA THR A 266 5.46 -4.65 7.60
C THR A 266 4.30 -4.29 8.52
N GLU A 267 3.26 -3.62 8.01
CA GLU A 267 2.10 -3.25 8.83
C GLU A 267 1.29 -4.49 9.25
N PHE A 268 1.31 -5.57 8.47
CA PHE A 268 0.77 -6.87 8.86
C PHE A 268 1.48 -7.40 10.11
N ASP A 269 2.82 -7.47 10.10
CA ASP A 269 3.61 -7.92 11.25
C ASP A 269 3.33 -7.05 12.50
N VAL A 270 3.29 -5.73 12.33
CA VAL A 270 2.98 -4.77 13.41
C VAL A 270 1.58 -5.01 13.98
N MET A 271 0.56 -5.19 13.13
CA MET A 271 -0.82 -5.39 13.60
C MET A 271 -1.05 -6.78 14.22
N GLU A 272 -0.36 -7.83 13.77
CA GLU A 272 -0.37 -9.14 14.44
C GLU A 272 0.27 -9.06 15.83
N ASP A 273 1.39 -8.34 15.98
CA ASP A 273 2.00 -8.08 17.30
C ASP A 273 1.04 -7.30 18.21
N MET A 274 0.42 -6.25 17.68
CA MET A 274 -0.59 -5.48 18.41
C MET A 274 -1.80 -6.30 18.87
N LEU A 275 -2.24 -7.26 18.05
CA LEU A 275 -3.33 -8.17 18.41
C LEU A 275 -2.91 -9.16 19.50
N SER A 276 -1.72 -9.74 19.37
CA SER A 276 -1.17 -10.72 20.32
C SER A 276 -0.97 -10.08 21.69
N ASN A 277 -0.58 -8.81 21.71
CA ASN A 277 -0.33 -8.02 22.91
C ASN A 277 -1.45 -7.00 23.20
N TYR A 278 -2.69 -7.26 22.77
CA TYR A 278 -3.78 -6.27 22.79
C TYR A 278 -3.99 -5.61 24.16
N TYR A 279 -4.03 -6.40 25.24
CA TYR A 279 -4.17 -5.88 26.60
C TYR A 279 -2.98 -5.02 27.03
N TRP A 280 -1.76 -5.38 26.61
CA TRP A 280 -0.54 -4.62 26.88
C TRP A 280 -0.52 -3.30 26.11
N HIS A 281 -0.98 -3.27 24.86
CA HIS A 281 -1.09 -2.04 24.07
C HIS A 281 -2.21 -1.12 24.57
N ILE A 282 -3.36 -1.68 24.95
CA ILE A 282 -4.40 -0.92 25.65
C ILE A 282 -3.83 -0.32 26.93
N PHE A 283 -3.16 -1.12 27.75
CA PHE A 283 -2.50 -0.65 28.95
C PHE A 283 -1.50 0.49 28.68
N LEU A 284 -0.65 0.39 27.64
CA LEU A 284 0.29 1.45 27.26
C LEU A 284 -0.41 2.72 26.73
N LEU A 285 -1.49 2.58 25.96
CA LEU A 285 -2.30 3.71 25.48
C LEU A 285 -2.97 4.43 26.65
N TYR A 286 -3.55 3.68 27.59
CA TYR A 286 -4.11 4.23 28.82
C TYR A 286 -3.04 4.82 29.72
N LYS A 287 -1.84 4.23 29.82
CA LYS A 287 -0.71 4.81 30.57
C LYS A 287 -0.24 6.12 29.96
N LYS A 288 -0.12 6.20 28.63
CA LYS A 288 0.31 7.42 27.92
C LYS A 288 -0.73 8.53 28.02
N ASN A 289 -2.03 8.20 27.94
CA ASN A 289 -3.11 9.16 28.13
C ASN A 289 -3.31 9.55 29.61
N PHE A 290 -3.14 8.61 30.56
CA PHE A 290 -3.15 8.89 32.00
C PHE A 290 -2.02 9.84 32.38
N LEU A 291 -0.79 9.59 31.91
CA LEU A 291 0.31 10.52 32.13
C LEU A 291 0.06 11.88 31.46
N ARG A 292 -0.51 11.93 30.26
CA ARG A 292 -0.77 13.21 29.57
C ARG A 292 -1.90 14.03 30.20
N CYS A 293 -2.93 13.37 30.74
CA CYS A 293 -4.08 14.03 31.36
C CYS A 293 -3.87 14.29 32.85
N ALA A 294 -3.19 13.41 33.60
CA ALA A 294 -3.00 13.55 35.05
C ALA A 294 -1.76 14.37 35.43
N TRP A 295 -0.74 14.45 34.56
CA TRP A 295 0.48 15.22 34.85
C TRP A 295 0.22 16.71 35.10
N PRO A 296 -0.65 17.41 34.35
CA PRO A 296 -1.01 18.79 34.66
C PRO A 296 -1.65 18.94 36.05
N TYR A 297 -2.54 18.02 36.46
CA TYR A 297 -3.19 18.05 37.77
C TYR A 297 -2.22 17.69 38.91
N TYR A 298 -1.30 16.75 38.68
CA TYR A 298 -0.28 16.36 39.65
C TYR A 298 0.75 17.49 39.86
N CYS A 299 1.20 18.14 38.78
CA CYS A 299 2.04 19.33 38.86
C CYS A 299 1.33 20.50 39.56
N PHE A 300 0.03 20.71 39.28
CA PHE A 300 -0.76 21.73 39.95
C PHE A 300 -0.92 21.44 41.45
N TRP A 301 -1.17 20.19 41.83
CA TRP A 301 -1.28 19.76 43.23
C TRP A 301 0.04 19.93 43.98
N LEU A 302 1.19 19.59 43.36
CA LEU A 302 2.51 19.82 43.94
C LEU A 302 2.83 21.32 44.10
N TYR A 303 2.49 22.15 43.11
CA TYR A 303 2.65 23.60 43.18
C TYR A 303 1.79 24.22 44.29
N TRP A 304 0.53 23.79 44.41
CA TRP A 304 -0.38 24.28 45.45
C TRP A 304 0.08 23.85 46.85
N SER A 305 0.49 22.59 47.01
CA SER A 305 0.95 22.05 48.29
C SER A 305 2.24 22.71 48.77
N THR A 306 3.18 22.99 47.87
CA THR A 306 4.41 23.73 48.19
C THR A 306 4.14 25.19 48.53
N LYS A 307 3.21 25.87 47.83
CA LYS A 307 2.78 27.22 48.21
C LYS A 307 2.15 27.28 49.59
N GLN A 308 1.28 26.32 49.95
CA GLN A 308 0.67 26.28 51.28
C GLN A 308 1.71 26.01 52.38
N LEU A 309 2.71 25.19 52.12
CA LEU A 309 3.80 24.93 53.06
C LEU A 309 4.68 26.18 53.27
N ILE A 310 5.01 26.90 52.19
CA ILE A 310 5.80 28.14 52.26
C ILE A 310 5.04 29.25 53.00
N ILE A 311 3.73 29.39 52.77
CA ILE A 311 2.90 30.38 53.48
C ILE A 311 2.84 30.09 55.00
N LYS A 312 2.81 28.81 55.40
CA LYS A 312 2.84 28.41 56.82
C LYS A 312 4.20 28.54 57.51
N ILE A 313 5.28 28.73 56.74
CA ILE A 313 6.64 28.91 57.28
C ILE A 313 6.98 30.41 57.38
N LEU A 314 6.33 31.26 56.57
CA LEU A 314 6.58 32.71 56.51
C LEU A 314 5.59 33.57 57.31
N PHE A 315 4.54 32.97 57.89
CA PHE A 315 3.58 33.58 58.81
C PHE A 315 3.32 32.63 59.98
#